data_AF-A0A2J6JBX6-F1
#
_entry.id   AF-A0A2J6JBX6-F1
#
_cell.length_a   1.000
_cell.length_b   1.000
_cell.length_c   1.000
_cell.angle_alpha   90.00
_cell.angle_beta   90.00
_cell.angle_gamma   90.00
#
_symmetry.space_group_name_H-M   'P 1'
#
loop_
_entity.id
_entity.type
_entity.pdbx_description
1 polymer ?
#
loop_
_entity_poly.entity_id
_entity_poly.type
_entity_poly.pdbx_seq_one_letter_code
_entity_poly.pdbx_strand_id
1 'polypeptide(L)'
;MATPEFTYQEMFPLGKDTTAYRKVEGSEKYVSVESFAGKDVVKVDPEALTVIANEAMKDVSFLLRKAHNEQVAKILSDPEASPNDRGVAMAFLRNAEISANFELPICQDTGTATVVAKKGQQVWTGVKDEEYLSKGVYRTYTEENLRYSQTVALDMYKEKNTGTNLPAQIDIMATDGDYYKFLFMAKGGGSANKTMLFQETKALLTPEKLESFLVEKMKYLGTAACPPYHIAFVIGGTSADTCMKTVKLATAKELDGLPTEGNDHGQAFRDTALEEKLLVAAQKLGIGAQFGGKYFAHDVRVIRLPRHGASCPVGMAVSCSADRNIKAKIT
;
A
#
# COMPACT_ATOMS: atom_id res chain seq x y z
N MET A 1 -1.97 34.47 21.98
CA MET A 1 -0.81 34.38 21.06
C MET A 1 -1.13 35.22 19.84
N ALA A 2 -0.14 35.90 19.25
CA ALA A 2 -0.35 36.61 17.98
C ALA A 2 -0.71 35.60 16.88
N THR A 3 -1.58 35.98 15.96
CA THR A 3 -1.95 35.14 14.82
C THR A 3 -0.72 34.99 13.90
N PRO A 4 -0.26 33.77 13.59
CA PRO A 4 0.84 33.57 12.67
C PRO A 4 0.45 33.95 11.23
N GLU A 5 1.43 34.29 10.38
CA GLU A 5 1.19 34.51 8.94
C GLU A 5 0.72 33.23 8.25
N PHE A 6 -0.07 33.40 7.18
CA PHE A 6 -0.56 32.26 6.39
C PHE A 6 0.61 31.58 5.67
N THR A 7 0.74 30.27 5.89
CA THR A 7 1.70 29.41 5.18
C THR A 7 0.98 28.13 4.78
N TYR A 8 0.95 27.84 3.47
CA TYR A 8 0.50 26.55 2.97
C TYR A 8 1.65 25.53 3.00
N GLN A 9 1.36 24.31 3.45
CA GLN A 9 2.27 23.18 3.36
C GLN A 9 1.48 21.92 2.99
N GLU A 10 2.03 21.12 2.07
CA GLU A 10 1.51 19.80 1.78
C GLU A 10 1.71 18.86 2.98
N MET A 11 0.65 18.15 3.38
CA MET A 11 0.71 17.25 4.54
C MET A 11 1.70 16.09 4.34
N PHE A 12 1.91 15.65 3.10
CA PHE A 12 2.79 14.53 2.76
C PHE A 12 3.90 14.97 1.79
N PRO A 13 4.90 15.73 2.27
CA PRO A 13 5.97 16.26 1.42
C PRO A 13 6.98 15.14 1.09
N LEU A 14 6.61 14.27 0.16
CA LEU A 14 7.45 13.15 -0.26
C LEU A 14 8.70 13.65 -1.00
N GLY A 15 9.85 13.06 -0.68
CA GLY A 15 11.09 13.25 -1.42
C GLY A 15 11.04 12.72 -2.85
N LYS A 16 12.19 12.81 -3.53
CA LYS A 16 12.34 12.36 -4.92
C LYS A 16 11.95 10.89 -5.07
N ASP A 17 11.13 10.58 -6.07
CA ASP A 17 10.80 9.20 -6.42
C ASP A 17 12.04 8.49 -7.01
N THR A 18 12.48 7.43 -6.31
CA THR A 18 13.63 6.59 -6.70
C THR A 18 13.19 5.26 -7.32
N THR A 19 11.89 5.10 -7.58
CA THR A 19 11.33 3.88 -8.17
C THR A 19 11.86 3.68 -9.59
N ALA A 20 12.29 2.46 -9.91
CA ALA A 20 12.60 2.08 -11.29
C ALA A 20 11.30 1.80 -12.05
N TYR A 21 11.14 2.44 -13.22
CA TYR A 21 9.98 2.26 -14.11
C TYR A 21 10.43 1.60 -15.41
N ARG A 22 9.59 0.71 -15.94
CA ARG A 22 9.67 0.28 -17.34
C ARG A 22 8.59 1.00 -18.15
N LYS A 23 8.91 1.39 -19.38
CA LYS A 23 7.90 1.91 -20.31
C LYS A 23 7.08 0.74 -20.83
N VAL A 24 5.76 0.90 -20.93
CA VAL A 24 4.89 -0.05 -21.63
C VAL A 24 5.12 0.11 -23.13
N GLU A 25 5.44 -0.97 -23.83
CA GLU A 25 5.80 -0.91 -25.25
C GLU A 25 4.63 -0.37 -26.10
N GLY A 26 4.94 0.56 -27.01
CA GLY A 26 3.94 1.19 -27.87
C GLY A 26 3.00 2.17 -27.15
N SER A 27 3.24 2.49 -25.87
CA SER A 27 2.34 3.36 -25.09
C SER A 27 2.37 4.82 -25.51
N GLU A 28 3.41 5.26 -26.24
CA GLU A 28 3.53 6.64 -26.74
C GLU A 28 2.38 7.06 -27.66
N LYS A 29 1.72 6.11 -28.32
CA LYS A 29 0.57 6.41 -29.20
C LYS A 29 -0.65 6.92 -28.44
N TYR A 30 -0.72 6.69 -27.13
CA TYR A 30 -1.86 7.10 -26.29
C TYR A 30 -1.68 8.46 -25.64
N VAL A 31 -0.53 9.12 -25.83
CA VAL A 31 -0.21 10.38 -25.18
C VAL A 31 0.18 11.40 -26.23
N SER A 32 -0.46 12.57 -26.19
CA SER A 32 -0.06 13.72 -26.98
C SER A 32 -0.05 14.98 -26.12
N VAL A 33 0.66 16.00 -26.59
CA VAL A 33 0.69 17.32 -25.94
C VAL A 33 0.04 18.34 -26.86
N GLU A 34 -0.95 19.06 -26.34
CA GLU A 34 -1.62 20.17 -27.03
C GLU A 34 -1.56 21.42 -26.15
N SER A 35 -1.52 22.61 -26.75
CA SER A 35 -1.56 23.87 -26.00
C SER A 35 -3.01 24.35 -25.85
N PHE A 36 -3.44 24.57 -24.61
CA PHE A 36 -4.73 25.19 -24.29
C PHE A 36 -4.53 26.44 -23.43
N ALA A 37 -5.05 27.58 -23.88
CA ALA A 37 -4.90 28.87 -23.21
C ALA A 37 -3.43 29.20 -22.84
N GLY A 38 -2.48 28.83 -23.71
CA GLY A 38 -1.05 29.07 -23.51
C GLY A 38 -0.36 28.14 -22.50
N LYS A 39 -1.01 27.03 -22.11
CA LYS A 39 -0.41 25.98 -21.27
C LYS A 39 -0.40 24.66 -22.02
N ASP A 40 0.69 23.91 -21.86
CA ASP A 40 0.76 22.54 -22.36
C ASP A 40 -0.20 21.64 -21.55
N VAL A 41 -0.93 20.80 -22.28
CA VAL A 41 -1.89 19.84 -21.75
C VAL A 41 -1.52 18.48 -22.31
N VAL A 42 -1.33 17.52 -21.40
CA VAL A 42 -1.11 16.12 -21.74
C VAL A 42 -2.47 15.46 -21.97
N LYS A 43 -2.78 15.20 -23.23
CA LYS A 43 -3.96 14.45 -23.62
C LYS A 43 -3.65 12.96 -23.57
N VAL A 44 -4.47 12.25 -22.83
CA VAL A 44 -4.35 10.82 -22.60
C VAL A 44 -5.55 10.15 -23.24
N ASP A 45 -5.30 9.31 -24.24
CA ASP A 45 -6.32 8.42 -24.78
C ASP A 45 -6.85 7.55 -23.63
N PRO A 46 -8.19 7.49 -23.41
CA PRO A 46 -8.79 6.66 -22.37
C PRO A 46 -8.30 5.21 -22.32
N GLU A 47 -7.94 4.62 -23.46
CA GLU A 47 -7.43 3.25 -23.51
C GLU A 47 -6.07 3.09 -22.80
N ALA A 48 -5.29 4.17 -22.62
CA ALA A 48 -4.09 4.14 -21.77
C ALA A 48 -4.42 3.76 -20.33
N LEU A 49 -5.57 4.19 -19.80
CA LEU A 49 -6.01 3.84 -18.44
C LEU A 49 -6.34 2.35 -18.34
N THR A 50 -6.97 1.78 -19.37
CA THR A 50 -7.21 0.33 -19.49
C THR A 50 -5.88 -0.43 -19.52
N VAL A 51 -4.97 -0.03 -20.39
CA VAL A 51 -3.67 -0.70 -20.61
C VAL A 51 -2.81 -0.65 -19.35
N ILE A 52 -2.66 0.52 -18.73
CA ILE A 52 -1.80 0.68 -17.55
C ILE A 52 -2.36 -0.08 -16.34
N ALA A 53 -3.69 -0.10 -16.16
CA ALA A 53 -4.32 -0.88 -15.10
C ALA A 53 -4.22 -2.38 -15.36
N ASN A 54 -4.39 -2.83 -16.60
CA ASN A 54 -4.22 -4.23 -16.96
C ASN A 54 -2.80 -4.72 -16.73
N GLU A 55 -1.81 -3.98 -17.22
CA GLU A 55 -0.40 -4.29 -17.06
C GLU A 55 0.01 -4.34 -15.58
N ALA A 56 -0.36 -3.31 -14.80
CA ALA A 56 0.00 -3.24 -13.39
C ALA A 56 -0.70 -4.34 -12.57
N MET A 57 -1.99 -4.60 -12.81
CA MET A 57 -2.72 -5.62 -12.07
C MET A 57 -2.29 -7.04 -12.46
N LYS A 58 -1.87 -7.27 -13.71
CA LYS A 58 -1.24 -8.52 -14.13
C LYS A 58 0.07 -8.72 -13.40
N ASP A 59 1.04 -7.82 -13.58
CA ASP A 59 2.37 -7.94 -12.97
C ASP A 59 2.29 -8.12 -11.46
N VAL A 60 1.46 -7.32 -10.78
CA VAL A 60 1.36 -7.39 -9.32
C VAL A 60 0.73 -8.71 -8.84
N SER A 61 0.03 -9.45 -9.70
CA SER A 61 -0.56 -10.75 -9.35
C SER A 61 0.43 -11.90 -9.40
N PHE A 62 1.53 -11.74 -10.17
CA PHE A 62 2.53 -12.79 -10.43
C PHE A 62 3.94 -12.45 -9.90
N LEU A 63 4.25 -11.16 -9.77
CA LEU A 63 5.57 -10.67 -9.36
C LEU A 63 5.50 -9.97 -8.01
N LEU A 64 6.63 -10.03 -7.29
CA LEU A 64 6.85 -9.32 -6.03
C LEU A 64 7.99 -8.31 -6.19
N ARG A 65 8.00 -7.30 -5.31
CA ARG A 65 9.11 -6.35 -5.26
C ARG A 65 10.41 -7.08 -4.94
N LYS A 66 11.48 -6.76 -5.66
CA LYS A 66 12.83 -7.31 -5.40
C LYS A 66 13.22 -7.18 -3.92
N ALA A 67 12.99 -6.01 -3.32
CA ALA A 67 13.30 -5.75 -1.92
C ALA A 67 12.53 -6.65 -0.94
N HIS A 68 11.31 -7.07 -1.26
CA HIS A 68 10.57 -8.04 -0.46
C HIS A 68 11.24 -9.42 -0.52
N ASN A 69 11.52 -9.92 -1.73
CA ASN A 69 12.19 -11.21 -1.92
C ASN A 69 13.59 -11.25 -1.27
N GLU A 70 14.33 -10.14 -1.30
CA GLU A 70 15.63 -10.02 -0.62
C GLU A 70 15.48 -10.12 0.91
N GLN A 71 14.43 -9.54 1.49
CA GLN A 71 14.14 -9.66 2.92
C GLN A 71 13.71 -11.08 3.30
N VAL A 72 12.95 -11.78 2.44
CA VAL A 72 12.64 -13.20 2.62
C VAL A 72 13.91 -14.05 2.53
N ALA A 73 14.77 -13.81 1.54
CA ALA A 73 16.03 -14.54 1.36
C ALA A 73 17.00 -14.36 2.54
N LYS A 74 17.05 -13.17 3.14
CA LYS A 74 17.87 -12.89 4.33
C LYS A 74 17.54 -13.82 5.51
N ILE A 75 16.30 -14.31 5.62
CA ILE A 75 15.89 -15.25 6.68
C ILE A 75 16.71 -16.54 6.62
N LEU A 76 17.07 -17.00 5.42
CA LEU A 76 17.78 -18.26 5.22
C LEU A 76 19.21 -18.24 5.81
N SER A 77 19.86 -17.07 5.81
CA SER A 77 21.24 -16.90 6.26
C SER A 77 21.38 -16.31 7.66
N ASP A 78 20.30 -15.82 8.29
CA ASP A 78 20.35 -15.31 9.66
C ASP A 78 20.52 -16.48 10.65
N PRO A 79 21.62 -16.56 11.44
CA PRO A 79 21.83 -17.63 12.42
C PRO A 79 20.76 -17.64 13.53
N GLU A 80 20.11 -16.51 13.83
CA GLU A 80 19.08 -16.39 14.85
C GLU A 80 17.67 -16.80 14.35
N ALA A 81 17.50 -17.03 13.04
CA ALA A 81 16.25 -17.56 12.50
C ALA A 81 15.97 -18.97 13.06
N SER A 82 14.70 -19.29 13.32
CA SER A 82 14.34 -20.68 13.68
C SER A 82 14.42 -21.59 12.43
N PRO A 83 14.47 -22.93 12.60
CA PRO A 83 14.30 -23.85 11.47
C PRO A 83 12.96 -23.63 10.72
N ASN A 84 11.90 -23.27 11.46
CA ASN A 84 10.59 -22.98 10.90
C ASN A 84 10.59 -21.68 10.08
N ASP A 85 11.25 -20.62 10.57
CA ASP A 85 11.41 -19.36 9.83
C ASP A 85 12.06 -19.63 8.46
N ARG A 86 13.16 -20.41 8.45
CA ARG A 86 13.88 -20.77 7.22
C ARG A 86 13.03 -21.64 6.28
N GLY A 87 12.29 -22.60 6.84
CA GLY A 87 11.38 -23.46 6.07
C GLY A 87 10.29 -22.66 5.35
N VAL A 88 9.65 -21.73 6.07
CA VAL A 88 8.61 -20.84 5.51
C VAL A 88 9.20 -19.88 4.47
N ALA A 89 10.36 -19.28 4.75
CA ALA A 89 11.05 -18.42 3.79
C ALA A 89 11.41 -19.17 2.49
N MET A 90 11.89 -20.41 2.58
CA MET A 90 12.18 -21.25 1.42
C MET A 90 10.91 -21.52 0.60
N ALA A 91 9.80 -21.86 1.27
CA ALA A 91 8.52 -22.09 0.60
C ALA A 91 8.04 -20.83 -0.14
N PHE A 92 8.17 -19.65 0.47
CA PHE A 92 7.81 -18.39 -0.18
C PHE A 92 8.67 -18.04 -1.38
N LEU A 93 9.98 -18.25 -1.31
CA LEU A 93 10.86 -17.99 -2.46
C LEU A 93 10.57 -18.95 -3.63
N ARG A 94 10.28 -20.22 -3.34
CA ARG A 94 9.84 -21.19 -4.37
C ARG A 94 8.50 -20.81 -4.97
N ASN A 95 7.55 -20.37 -4.15
CA ASN A 95 6.27 -19.88 -4.64
C ASN A 95 6.44 -18.64 -5.54
N ALA A 96 7.32 -17.71 -5.17
CA ALA A 96 7.64 -16.54 -5.98
C ALA A 96 8.32 -16.90 -7.30
N GLU A 97 9.23 -17.86 -7.30
CA GLU A 97 9.85 -18.42 -8.51
C GLU A 97 8.80 -19.00 -9.46
N ILE A 98 7.92 -19.86 -8.95
CA ILE A 98 6.85 -20.50 -9.75
C ILE A 98 5.93 -19.43 -10.34
N SER A 99 5.52 -18.46 -9.52
CA SER A 99 4.57 -17.43 -9.94
C SER A 99 5.14 -16.49 -11.02
N ALA A 100 6.45 -16.27 -11.01
CA ALA A 100 7.13 -15.45 -12.03
C ALA A 100 7.06 -16.02 -13.46
N ASN A 101 6.56 -17.25 -13.64
CA ASN A 101 6.26 -17.81 -14.95
C ASN A 101 4.88 -17.40 -15.51
N PHE A 102 4.12 -16.58 -14.78
CA PHE A 102 2.81 -16.04 -15.20
C PHE A 102 1.70 -17.07 -15.45
N GLU A 103 1.84 -18.30 -14.97
CA GLU A 103 0.78 -19.32 -15.07
C GLU A 103 -0.07 -19.40 -13.79
N LEU A 104 0.58 -19.37 -12.62
CA LEU A 104 -0.06 -19.45 -11.31
C LEU A 104 0.21 -18.17 -10.52
N PRO A 105 -0.82 -17.49 -9.97
CA PRO A 105 -0.60 -16.26 -9.21
C PRO A 105 0.08 -16.55 -7.88
N ILE A 106 0.70 -15.52 -7.30
CA ILE A 106 1.51 -15.63 -6.08
C ILE A 106 0.69 -16.12 -4.88
N CYS A 107 -0.63 -15.94 -4.91
CA CYS A 107 -1.54 -16.36 -3.87
C CYS A 107 -2.92 -16.66 -4.47
N GLN A 108 -3.59 -17.68 -3.94
CA GLN A 108 -4.96 -18.06 -4.28
C GLN A 108 -5.96 -16.92 -4.03
N ASP A 109 -5.70 -16.09 -3.02
CA ASP A 109 -6.43 -14.85 -2.84
C ASP A 109 -5.77 -13.76 -3.69
N THR A 110 -6.26 -13.60 -4.91
CA THR A 110 -5.83 -12.57 -5.87
C THR A 110 -6.27 -11.16 -5.47
N GLY A 111 -6.99 -11.02 -4.35
CA GLY A 111 -7.24 -9.76 -3.65
C GLY A 111 -8.24 -8.82 -4.31
N THR A 112 -8.57 -7.75 -3.59
CA THR A 112 -9.34 -6.62 -4.11
C THR A 112 -8.42 -5.69 -4.89
N ALA A 113 -8.78 -5.40 -6.14
CA ALA A 113 -8.09 -4.41 -6.95
C ALA A 113 -8.30 -3.00 -6.37
N THR A 114 -7.22 -2.32 -6.04
CA THR A 114 -7.22 -0.95 -5.51
C THR A 114 -6.32 -0.05 -6.35
N VAL A 115 -6.84 1.10 -6.75
CA VAL A 115 -6.12 2.12 -7.51
C VAL A 115 -6.15 3.41 -6.71
N VAL A 116 -4.97 3.92 -6.33
CA VAL A 116 -4.81 5.25 -5.72
C VAL A 116 -4.08 6.11 -6.74
N ALA A 117 -4.77 7.08 -7.32
CA ALA A 117 -4.26 7.85 -8.46
C ALA A 117 -4.20 9.35 -8.17
N LYS A 118 -3.13 10.02 -8.59
CA LYS A 118 -2.98 11.49 -8.53
C LYS A 118 -2.96 12.03 -9.96
N LYS A 119 -4.02 12.74 -10.34
CA LYS A 119 -4.21 13.32 -11.68
C LYS A 119 -3.79 14.79 -11.68
N GLY A 120 -2.75 15.09 -12.45
CA GLY A 120 -2.29 16.45 -12.68
C GLY A 120 -3.36 17.30 -13.37
N GLN A 121 -3.47 18.58 -13.01
CA GLN A 121 -4.40 19.53 -13.61
C GLN A 121 -4.25 19.68 -15.14
N GLN A 122 -3.06 19.38 -15.69
CA GLN A 122 -2.76 19.43 -17.12
C GLN A 122 -2.98 18.08 -17.81
N VAL A 123 -3.50 17.06 -17.12
CA VAL A 123 -3.81 15.75 -17.71
C VAL A 123 -5.28 15.66 -18.09
N TRP A 124 -5.56 15.54 -19.39
CA TRP A 124 -6.92 15.46 -19.92
C TRP A 124 -7.19 14.08 -20.53
N THR A 125 -8.11 13.36 -19.91
CA THR A 125 -8.59 12.03 -20.36
C THR A 125 -9.92 12.11 -21.11
N GLY A 126 -10.71 13.18 -20.88
CA GLY A 126 -12.00 13.41 -21.56
C GLY A 126 -13.12 12.42 -21.18
N VAL A 127 -12.92 11.57 -20.17
CA VAL A 127 -13.84 10.49 -19.80
C VAL A 127 -13.99 10.36 -18.29
N LYS A 128 -14.85 9.41 -17.86
CA LYS A 128 -14.86 8.90 -16.49
C LYS A 128 -13.74 7.87 -16.30
N ASP A 129 -12.60 8.32 -15.81
CA ASP A 129 -11.37 7.53 -15.64
C ASP A 129 -11.61 6.18 -14.95
N GLU A 130 -12.49 6.13 -13.95
CA GLU A 130 -12.80 4.93 -13.19
C GLU A 130 -13.36 3.78 -14.05
N GLU A 131 -14.07 4.09 -15.14
CA GLU A 131 -14.61 3.09 -16.06
C GLU A 131 -13.47 2.36 -16.79
N TYR A 132 -12.51 3.11 -17.32
CA TYR A 132 -11.39 2.56 -18.10
C TYR A 132 -10.37 1.86 -17.18
N LEU A 133 -10.12 2.40 -15.99
CA LEU A 133 -9.34 1.69 -14.97
C LEU A 133 -10.02 0.37 -14.57
N SER A 134 -11.35 0.38 -14.37
CA SER A 134 -12.12 -0.84 -14.08
C SER A 134 -12.10 -1.83 -15.24
N LYS A 135 -12.10 -1.37 -16.49
CA LYS A 135 -11.96 -2.22 -17.68
C LYS A 135 -10.59 -2.92 -17.70
N GLY A 136 -9.51 -2.23 -17.35
CA GLY A 136 -8.18 -2.84 -17.22
C GLY A 136 -8.11 -3.89 -16.12
N VAL A 137 -8.73 -3.61 -14.96
CA VAL A 137 -8.90 -4.61 -13.88
C VAL A 137 -9.70 -5.81 -14.38
N TYR A 138 -10.87 -5.58 -14.99
CA TYR A 138 -11.72 -6.65 -15.53
C TYR A 138 -10.94 -7.58 -16.45
N ARG A 139 -10.26 -7.02 -17.46
CA ARG A 139 -9.44 -7.78 -18.42
C ARG A 139 -8.41 -8.65 -17.70
N THR A 140 -7.70 -8.08 -16.72
CA THR A 140 -6.72 -8.83 -15.93
C THR A 140 -7.35 -10.04 -15.26
N TYR A 141 -8.46 -9.87 -14.54
CA TYR A 141 -9.06 -10.97 -13.79
C TYR A 141 -9.76 -12.00 -14.68
N THR A 142 -10.24 -11.62 -15.86
CA THR A 142 -10.95 -12.52 -16.78
C THR A 142 -10.07 -13.19 -17.82
N GLU A 143 -8.92 -12.60 -18.17
CA GLU A 143 -7.99 -13.13 -19.18
C GLU A 143 -6.83 -13.94 -18.56
N GLU A 144 -6.58 -13.78 -17.25
CA GLU A 144 -5.53 -14.50 -16.51
C GLU A 144 -6.11 -15.54 -15.53
N ASN A 145 -5.27 -16.45 -15.03
CA ASN A 145 -5.67 -17.50 -14.06
C ASN A 145 -5.85 -16.95 -12.63
N LEU A 146 -6.71 -15.95 -12.46
CA LEU A 146 -6.98 -15.28 -11.19
C LEU A 146 -8.33 -15.68 -10.59
N ARG A 147 -8.57 -15.27 -9.33
CA ARG A 147 -9.81 -15.56 -8.60
C ARG A 147 -10.75 -14.36 -8.53
N TYR A 148 -12.05 -14.60 -8.68
CA TYR A 148 -13.10 -13.62 -8.40
C TYR A 148 -13.48 -13.66 -6.92
N SER A 149 -13.10 -12.63 -6.18
CA SER A 149 -13.21 -12.57 -4.72
C SER A 149 -14.19 -11.49 -4.22
N GLN A 150 -14.74 -10.67 -5.11
CA GLN A 150 -15.76 -9.68 -4.75
C GLN A 150 -17.14 -10.31 -4.67
N THR A 151 -17.80 -10.03 -3.55
CA THR A 151 -19.17 -10.45 -3.26
C THR A 151 -20.02 -9.20 -3.14
N VAL A 152 -21.07 -9.09 -3.96
CA VAL A 152 -22.02 -7.96 -3.91
C VAL A 152 -23.22 -8.33 -3.06
N ALA A 153 -23.60 -7.41 -2.17
CA ALA A 153 -24.82 -7.50 -1.38
C ALA A 153 -26.03 -7.12 -2.24
N LEU A 154 -26.98 -8.05 -2.39
CA LEU A 154 -28.26 -7.84 -3.07
C LEU A 154 -29.32 -7.33 -2.08
N ASP A 155 -29.25 -7.85 -0.86
CA ASP A 155 -29.94 -7.33 0.32
C ASP A 155 -29.02 -7.52 1.54
N MET A 156 -29.55 -7.34 2.76
CA MET A 156 -28.75 -7.46 3.99
C MET A 156 -28.07 -8.83 4.17
N TYR A 157 -28.64 -9.91 3.62
CA TYR A 157 -28.18 -11.27 3.86
C TYR A 157 -27.90 -12.07 2.58
N LYS A 158 -28.46 -11.65 1.45
CA LYS A 158 -28.25 -12.29 0.15
C LYS A 158 -27.14 -11.62 -0.59
N GLU A 159 -26.24 -12.46 -1.08
CA GLU A 159 -25.05 -12.04 -1.76
C GLU A 159 -24.83 -12.84 -3.04
N LYS A 160 -24.05 -12.29 -3.97
CA LYS A 160 -23.62 -12.97 -5.18
C LYS A 160 -22.18 -12.60 -5.51
N ASN A 161 -21.38 -13.56 -5.97
CA ASN A 161 -20.08 -13.27 -6.57
C ASN A 161 -20.27 -12.49 -7.88
N THR A 162 -19.47 -11.46 -8.13
CA THR A 162 -19.59 -10.67 -9.37
C THR A 162 -19.15 -11.43 -10.62
N GLY A 163 -18.38 -12.51 -10.46
CA GLY A 163 -17.84 -13.31 -11.55
C GLY A 163 -16.68 -12.64 -12.29
N THR A 164 -16.17 -11.52 -11.77
CA THR A 164 -15.18 -10.66 -12.46
C THR A 164 -14.16 -10.01 -11.54
N ASN A 165 -14.32 -10.18 -10.21
CA ASN A 165 -13.58 -9.46 -9.17
C ASN A 165 -13.77 -7.93 -9.17
N LEU A 166 -14.72 -7.39 -9.93
CA LEU A 166 -15.18 -6.00 -9.77
C LEU A 166 -16.24 -5.91 -8.66
N PRO A 167 -16.49 -4.72 -8.07
CA PRO A 167 -15.84 -3.43 -8.35
C PRO A 167 -14.40 -3.36 -7.81
N ALA A 168 -13.57 -2.55 -8.47
CA ALA A 168 -12.29 -2.10 -7.92
C ALA A 168 -12.53 -0.90 -6.98
N GLN A 169 -11.67 -0.74 -5.97
CA GLN A 169 -11.58 0.54 -5.23
C GLN A 169 -10.74 1.50 -6.06
N ILE A 170 -11.31 2.65 -6.47
CA ILE A 170 -10.60 3.65 -7.29
C ILE A 170 -10.72 5.01 -6.61
N ASP A 171 -9.58 5.50 -6.09
CA ASP A 171 -9.46 6.82 -5.49
C ASP A 171 -8.64 7.71 -6.42
N ILE A 172 -9.24 8.75 -7.03
CA ILE A 172 -8.53 9.71 -7.90
C ILE A 172 -8.47 11.07 -7.19
N MET A 173 -7.26 11.58 -6.99
CA MET A 173 -6.97 12.85 -6.33
C MET A 173 -6.48 13.85 -7.37
N ALA A 174 -7.03 15.06 -7.34
CA ALA A 174 -6.48 16.17 -8.12
C ALA A 174 -5.13 16.60 -7.54
N THR A 175 -4.16 16.89 -8.41
CA THR A 175 -2.85 17.43 -8.05
C THR A 175 -2.34 18.37 -9.13
N ASP A 176 -1.21 19.02 -8.90
CA ASP A 176 -0.54 19.85 -9.88
C ASP A 176 0.30 19.04 -10.86
N GLY A 177 0.58 19.65 -12.02
CA GLY A 177 1.47 19.10 -13.04
C GLY A 177 0.75 18.46 -14.23
N ASP A 178 1.58 17.87 -15.08
CA ASP A 178 1.32 17.28 -16.39
C ASP A 178 1.40 15.75 -16.37
N TYR A 179 1.32 15.15 -15.19
CA TYR A 179 1.45 13.70 -15.02
C TYR A 179 0.22 13.08 -14.35
N TYR A 180 0.00 11.81 -14.64
CA TYR A 180 -0.97 10.97 -13.95
C TYR A 180 -0.22 9.85 -13.24
N LYS A 181 -0.15 9.89 -11.90
CA LYS A 181 0.55 8.86 -11.10
C LYS A 181 -0.45 7.90 -10.49
N PHE A 182 -0.06 6.64 -10.34
CA PHE A 182 -0.89 5.57 -9.82
C PHE A 182 -0.09 4.72 -8.85
N LEU A 183 -0.76 4.26 -7.80
CA LEU A 183 -0.39 3.11 -6.99
C LEU A 183 -1.49 2.07 -7.16
N PHE A 184 -1.15 0.96 -7.83
CA PHE A 184 -1.99 -0.22 -7.96
C PHE A 184 -1.67 -1.19 -6.83
N MET A 185 -2.70 -1.79 -6.23
CA MET A 185 -2.55 -2.79 -5.18
C MET A 185 -3.56 -3.93 -5.38
N ALA A 186 -3.11 -5.17 -5.17
CA ALA A 186 -3.97 -6.34 -5.10
C ALA A 186 -4.05 -6.82 -3.64
N LYS A 187 -4.96 -6.21 -2.86
CA LYS A 187 -4.99 -6.39 -1.40
C LYS A 187 -5.74 -7.67 -1.03
N GLY A 188 -5.03 -8.66 -0.48
CA GLY A 188 -5.65 -9.90 0.01
C GLY A 188 -6.54 -9.64 1.23
N GLY A 189 -7.70 -10.30 1.27
CA GLY A 189 -8.72 -10.12 2.31
C GLY A 189 -8.18 -10.42 3.72
N GLY A 190 -7.32 -11.44 3.86
CA GLY A 190 -6.67 -11.75 5.15
C GLY A 190 -5.89 -10.57 5.72
N SER A 191 -5.08 -9.91 4.90
CA SER A 191 -4.32 -8.72 5.31
C SER A 191 -5.21 -7.48 5.48
N ALA A 192 -6.25 -7.34 4.66
CA ALA A 192 -7.24 -6.26 4.81
C ALA A 192 -7.95 -6.35 6.16
N ASN A 193 -8.34 -7.55 6.58
CA ASN A 193 -8.98 -7.83 7.87
C ASN A 193 -8.06 -7.61 9.07
N LYS A 194 -6.74 -7.48 8.86
CA LYS A 194 -5.75 -7.10 9.88
C LYS A 194 -5.43 -5.61 9.88
N THR A 195 -6.38 -4.81 9.42
CA THR A 195 -6.37 -3.35 9.49
C THR A 195 -7.27 -2.90 10.62
N MET A 196 -6.74 -2.16 11.59
CA MET A 196 -7.43 -1.79 12.82
C MET A 196 -7.32 -0.30 13.10
N LEU A 197 -8.41 0.29 13.58
CA LEU A 197 -8.48 1.67 14.07
C LEU A 197 -8.67 1.64 15.59
N PHE A 198 -7.86 2.40 16.30
CA PHE A 198 -7.99 2.62 17.74
C PHE A 198 -8.21 4.11 18.00
N GLN A 199 -9.21 4.45 18.81
CA GLN A 199 -9.47 5.84 19.21
C GLN A 199 -8.84 6.09 20.56
N GLU A 200 -7.69 6.74 20.53
CA GLU A 200 -6.88 6.98 21.72
C GLU A 200 -6.88 8.48 22.08
N THR A 201 -6.18 8.82 23.16
CA THR A 201 -6.07 10.21 23.64
C THR A 201 -4.62 10.66 23.72
N LYS A 202 -4.39 11.94 24.05
CA LYS A 202 -3.05 12.47 24.32
C LYS A 202 -2.31 11.69 25.43
N ALA A 203 -3.03 11.01 26.34
CA ALA A 203 -2.41 10.22 27.40
C ALA A 203 -1.58 9.03 26.89
N LEU A 204 -1.84 8.54 25.68
CA LEU A 204 -1.05 7.50 25.02
C LEU A 204 0.32 8.02 24.55
N LEU A 205 0.43 9.31 24.24
CA LEU A 205 1.61 9.90 23.57
C LEU A 205 2.73 10.24 24.56
N THR A 206 3.20 9.22 25.28
CA THR A 206 4.47 9.17 25.99
C THR A 206 5.27 7.95 25.50
N PRO A 207 6.61 7.98 25.49
CA PRO A 207 7.42 6.91 24.89
C PRO A 207 7.06 5.51 25.40
N GLU A 208 7.01 5.35 26.72
CA GLU A 208 6.74 4.05 27.36
C GLU A 208 5.33 3.52 27.04
N LYS A 209 4.30 4.37 27.12
CA LYS A 209 2.91 3.97 26.89
C LYS A 209 2.66 3.66 25.43
N LEU A 210 3.17 4.50 24.52
CA LEU A 210 3.01 4.30 23.09
C LEU A 210 3.71 3.02 22.65
N GLU A 211 4.98 2.82 23.01
CA GLU A 211 5.73 1.61 22.64
C GLU A 211 5.04 0.35 23.17
N SER A 212 4.67 0.33 24.45
CA SER A 212 3.97 -0.81 25.07
C SER A 212 2.63 -1.11 24.39
N PHE A 213 1.85 -0.06 24.08
CA PHE A 213 0.58 -0.18 23.36
C PHE A 213 0.79 -0.78 21.97
N LEU A 214 1.74 -0.26 21.19
CA LEU A 214 1.98 -0.74 19.82
C LEU A 214 2.44 -2.20 19.83
N VAL A 215 3.33 -2.59 20.76
CA VAL A 215 3.77 -3.98 20.94
C VAL A 215 2.62 -4.90 21.33
N GLU A 216 1.74 -4.46 22.23
CA GLU A 216 0.53 -5.19 22.58
C GLU A 216 -0.37 -5.38 21.35
N LYS A 217 -0.61 -4.32 20.56
CA LYS A 217 -1.43 -4.38 19.35
C LYS A 217 -0.83 -5.27 18.26
N MET A 218 0.49 -5.28 18.09
CA MET A 218 1.17 -6.21 17.17
C MET A 218 0.86 -7.68 17.46
N LYS A 219 0.71 -8.07 18.73
CA LYS A 219 0.38 -9.47 19.10
C LYS A 219 -0.97 -9.92 18.53
N TYR A 220 -1.95 -9.02 18.43
CA TYR A 220 -3.28 -9.33 17.89
C TYR A 220 -3.29 -9.64 16.38
N LEU A 221 -2.24 -9.25 15.65
CA LEU A 221 -2.10 -9.64 14.25
C LEU A 221 -2.07 -11.17 14.14
N GLY A 222 -1.35 -11.84 15.06
CA GLY A 222 -1.14 -13.28 15.03
C GLY A 222 -0.57 -13.72 13.68
N THR A 223 -0.82 -14.98 13.30
CA THR A 223 -0.28 -15.56 12.05
C THR A 223 -1.33 -15.63 10.93
N ALA A 224 -2.53 -15.12 11.18
CA ALA A 224 -3.70 -15.28 10.30
C ALA A 224 -3.65 -14.48 8.98
N ALA A 225 -2.64 -13.63 8.78
CA ALA A 225 -2.45 -12.89 7.53
C ALA A 225 -1.11 -13.21 6.85
N CYS A 226 -0.53 -14.39 7.10
CA CYS A 226 0.70 -14.86 6.47
C CYS A 226 1.91 -13.93 6.75
N PRO A 227 2.47 -13.93 7.97
CA PRO A 227 3.77 -13.32 8.24
C PRO A 227 4.90 -14.05 7.49
N PRO A 228 6.08 -13.42 7.28
CA PRO A 228 6.51 -12.16 7.92
C PRO A 228 5.82 -10.92 7.33
N TYR A 229 5.45 -9.98 8.20
CA TYR A 229 4.69 -8.79 7.81
C TYR A 229 5.57 -7.59 7.44
N HIS A 230 5.10 -6.76 6.51
CA HIS A 230 5.42 -5.32 6.55
C HIS A 230 4.39 -4.64 7.44
N ILE A 231 4.76 -4.33 8.69
CA ILE A 231 3.83 -3.73 9.66
C ILE A 231 3.83 -2.21 9.49
N ALA A 232 2.67 -1.59 9.50
CA ALA A 232 2.54 -0.15 9.50
C ALA A 232 1.70 0.33 10.69
N PHE A 233 2.16 1.41 11.32
CA PHE A 233 1.44 2.18 12.32
C PHE A 233 1.31 3.63 11.87
N VAL A 234 0.14 4.21 12.10
CA VAL A 234 -0.12 5.64 11.94
C VAL A 234 -0.62 6.21 13.24
N ILE A 235 0.02 7.27 13.74
CA ILE A 235 -0.35 7.92 14.99
C ILE A 235 -0.85 9.34 14.66
N GLY A 236 -2.13 9.59 14.88
CA GLY A 236 -2.81 10.83 14.51
C GLY A 236 -3.53 10.74 13.16
N GLY A 237 -3.95 11.90 12.67
CA GLY A 237 -4.79 12.04 11.48
C GLY A 237 -5.86 13.10 11.71
N THR A 238 -6.28 13.76 10.63
CA THR A 238 -7.39 14.72 10.64
C THR A 238 -8.75 14.04 10.77
N SER A 239 -8.83 12.76 10.42
CA SER A 239 -10.01 11.90 10.58
C SER A 239 -9.59 10.44 10.72
N ALA A 240 -10.53 9.57 11.10
CA ALA A 240 -10.36 8.12 11.01
C ALA A 240 -9.99 7.71 9.57
N ASP A 241 -10.68 8.23 8.56
CA ASP A 241 -10.44 7.91 7.15
C ASP A 241 -9.02 8.27 6.70
N THR A 242 -8.53 9.45 7.10
CA THR A 242 -7.17 9.89 6.77
C THR A 242 -6.13 8.99 7.46
N CYS A 243 -6.35 8.62 8.72
CA CYS A 243 -5.49 7.69 9.45
C CYS A 243 -5.45 6.31 8.75
N MET A 244 -6.61 5.76 8.42
CA MET A 244 -6.71 4.43 7.80
C MET A 244 -6.21 4.40 6.35
N LYS A 245 -6.44 5.47 5.57
CA LYS A 245 -5.84 5.61 4.24
C LYS A 245 -4.31 5.70 4.33
N THR A 246 -3.79 6.48 5.28
CA THR A 246 -2.34 6.63 5.48
C THR A 246 -1.70 5.31 5.88
N VAL A 247 -2.33 4.52 6.78
CA VAL A 247 -1.73 3.24 7.20
C VAL A 247 -1.74 2.23 6.07
N LYS A 248 -2.79 2.22 5.22
CA LYS A 248 -2.81 1.44 3.97
C LYS A 248 -1.62 1.80 3.07
N LEU A 249 -1.40 3.08 2.81
CA LEU A 249 -0.28 3.55 1.97
C LEU A 249 1.10 3.26 2.59
N ALA A 250 1.23 3.35 3.91
CA ALA A 250 2.45 2.97 4.62
C ALA A 250 2.77 1.46 4.45
N THR A 251 1.78 0.56 4.46
CA THR A 251 2.03 -0.87 4.17
C THR A 251 2.54 -1.12 2.75
N ALA A 252 2.21 -0.24 1.81
CA ALA A 252 2.71 -0.28 0.44
C ALA A 252 4.10 0.38 0.29
N LYS A 253 4.67 0.94 1.36
CA LYS A 253 5.93 1.72 1.32
C LYS A 253 5.84 2.98 0.43
N GLU A 254 4.63 3.46 0.16
CA GLU A 254 4.40 4.70 -0.62
C GLU A 254 4.95 5.93 0.10
N LEU A 255 4.99 5.87 1.43
CA LEU A 255 5.35 6.97 2.32
C LEU A 255 6.82 6.93 2.79
N ASP A 256 7.65 6.07 2.21
CA ASP A 256 9.05 5.88 2.63
C ASP A 256 9.92 7.13 2.40
N GLY A 257 9.51 8.01 1.48
CA GLY A 257 10.18 9.27 1.18
C GLY A 257 9.74 10.46 2.04
N LEU A 258 8.92 10.25 3.08
CA LEU A 258 8.57 11.33 4.02
C LEU A 258 9.80 11.82 4.81
N PRO A 259 9.79 13.07 5.30
CA PRO A 259 10.76 13.54 6.29
C PRO A 259 10.77 12.65 7.53
N THR A 260 11.86 12.68 8.31
CA THR A 260 11.98 11.92 9.56
C THR A 260 11.65 12.73 10.81
N GLU A 261 11.26 13.99 10.64
CA GLU A 261 10.89 14.90 11.72
C GLU A 261 9.69 15.77 11.34
N GLY A 262 8.90 16.17 12.35
CA GLY A 262 7.80 17.11 12.18
C GLY A 262 8.29 18.56 12.10
N ASN A 263 7.35 19.47 11.90
CA ASN A 263 7.59 20.91 11.94
C ASN A 263 6.35 21.65 12.50
N ASP A 264 6.43 22.97 12.61
CA ASP A 264 5.36 23.80 13.15
C ASP A 264 4.10 23.87 12.27
N HIS A 265 4.19 23.48 11.00
CA HIS A 265 3.09 23.47 10.04
C HIS A 265 2.37 22.12 9.94
N GLY A 266 2.85 21.10 10.67
CA GLY A 266 2.16 19.81 10.81
C GLY A 266 2.37 18.84 9.65
N GLN A 267 3.53 18.84 9.00
CA GLN A 267 3.87 17.78 8.04
C GLN A 267 3.82 16.38 8.67
N ALA A 268 3.41 15.39 7.87
CA ALA A 268 3.60 14.00 8.20
C ALA A 268 5.10 13.67 8.21
N PHE A 269 5.51 12.80 9.12
CA PHE A 269 6.89 12.30 9.16
C PHE A 269 6.94 10.83 9.53
N ARG A 270 8.05 10.19 9.15
CA ARG A 270 8.37 8.80 9.42
C ARG A 270 9.30 8.69 10.64
N ASP A 271 8.85 8.02 11.69
CA ASP A 271 9.61 7.85 12.93
C ASP A 271 10.49 6.59 12.86
N THR A 272 11.68 6.73 12.29
CA THR A 272 12.61 5.61 12.07
C THR A 272 13.17 5.03 13.37
N ALA A 273 13.27 5.82 14.43
CA ALA A 273 13.73 5.36 15.73
C ALA A 273 12.71 4.42 16.38
N LEU A 274 11.42 4.75 16.31
CA LEU A 274 10.36 3.87 16.81
C LEU A 274 10.17 2.64 15.91
N GLU A 275 10.36 2.75 14.60
CA GLU A 275 10.38 1.59 13.69
C GLU A 275 11.40 0.53 14.11
N GLU A 276 12.63 0.94 14.41
CA GLU A 276 13.69 0.02 14.83
C GLU A 276 13.35 -0.68 16.15
N LYS A 277 12.87 0.08 17.15
CA LYS A 277 12.44 -0.48 18.43
C LYS A 277 11.30 -1.50 18.27
N LEU A 278 10.30 -1.17 17.46
CA LEU A 278 9.17 -2.06 17.22
C LEU A 278 9.57 -3.32 16.43
N LEU A 279 10.53 -3.21 15.50
CA LEU A 279 11.05 -4.38 14.79
C LEU A 279 11.78 -5.33 15.77
N VAL A 280 12.61 -4.80 16.65
CA VAL A 280 13.27 -5.58 17.71
C VAL A 280 12.24 -6.22 18.64
N ALA A 281 11.20 -5.46 19.02
CA ALA A 281 10.11 -6.00 19.84
C ALA A 281 9.34 -7.12 19.13
N ALA A 282 9.04 -6.96 17.84
CA ALA A 282 8.38 -7.97 17.00
C ALA A 282 9.20 -9.27 16.93
N GLN A 283 10.52 -9.16 16.81
CA GLN A 283 11.45 -10.30 16.81
C GLN A 283 11.46 -11.07 18.13
N LYS A 284 11.24 -10.37 19.25
CA LYS A 284 11.17 -10.95 20.60
C LYS A 284 9.82 -11.55 20.96
N LEU A 285 8.79 -11.41 20.11
CA LEU A 285 7.47 -11.99 20.36
C LEU A 285 7.47 -13.53 20.28
N GLY A 286 8.46 -14.12 19.61
CA GLY A 286 8.58 -15.57 19.42
C GLY A 286 7.54 -16.17 18.46
N ILE A 287 6.70 -15.35 17.82
CA ILE A 287 5.66 -15.80 16.86
C ILE A 287 6.29 -16.30 15.56
N GLY A 288 7.38 -15.67 15.12
CA GLY A 288 8.11 -16.02 13.90
C GLY A 288 7.30 -15.91 12.61
N ALA A 289 7.87 -16.45 11.54
CA ALA A 289 7.20 -16.65 10.27
C ALA A 289 6.23 -17.83 10.42
N GLN A 290 5.03 -17.55 10.92
CA GLN A 290 3.88 -18.46 11.11
C GLN A 290 4.01 -19.50 12.22
N PHE A 291 5.18 -20.12 12.41
CA PHE A 291 5.33 -21.32 13.26
C PHE A 291 6.41 -21.19 14.34
N GLY A 292 6.57 -19.99 14.89
CA GLY A 292 7.52 -19.73 15.97
C GLY A 292 8.92 -19.38 15.47
N GLY A 293 9.49 -18.31 16.03
CA GLY A 293 10.80 -17.81 15.63
C GLY A 293 10.93 -16.29 15.73
N LYS A 294 11.90 -15.76 15.00
CA LYS A 294 12.30 -14.34 14.99
C LYS A 294 11.51 -13.54 13.95
N TYR A 295 11.16 -14.15 12.82
CA TYR A 295 10.68 -13.42 11.65
C TYR A 295 9.18 -13.19 11.60
N PHE A 296 8.64 -12.55 12.65
CA PHE A 296 7.25 -12.11 12.64
C PHE A 296 7.00 -10.93 11.68
N ALA A 297 7.99 -10.05 11.54
CA ALA A 297 7.96 -8.90 10.67
C ALA A 297 9.23 -8.83 9.81
N HIS A 298 9.08 -8.45 8.54
CA HIS A 298 10.18 -8.06 7.68
C HIS A 298 10.72 -6.68 8.07
N ASP A 299 9.82 -5.72 8.24
CA ASP A 299 10.10 -4.35 8.65
C ASP A 299 8.84 -3.68 9.23
N VAL A 300 9.05 -2.50 9.82
CA VAL A 300 7.99 -1.66 10.38
C VAL A 300 8.03 -0.28 9.72
N ARG A 301 6.86 0.34 9.54
CA ARG A 301 6.70 1.76 9.21
C ARG A 301 5.89 2.46 10.30
N VAL A 302 6.36 3.60 10.77
CA VAL A 302 5.64 4.41 11.76
C VAL A 302 5.51 5.82 11.22
N ILE A 303 4.27 6.21 10.88
CA ILE A 303 3.98 7.56 10.38
C ILE A 303 3.26 8.36 11.46
N ARG A 304 3.78 9.55 11.76
CA ARG A 304 3.15 10.49 12.68
C ARG A 304 2.46 11.60 11.88
N LEU A 305 1.19 11.83 12.18
CA LEU A 305 0.36 12.85 11.53
C LEU A 305 -0.05 13.97 12.50
N PRO A 306 -0.41 15.18 12.02
CA PRO A 306 -1.11 16.14 12.87
C PRO A 306 -2.44 15.56 13.37
N ARG A 307 -3.00 16.14 14.45
CA ARG A 307 -4.27 15.68 15.05
C ARG A 307 -5.01 16.85 15.66
N HIS A 308 -6.34 16.77 15.69
CA HIS A 308 -7.14 17.66 16.51
C HIS A 308 -6.78 17.50 18.00
N GLY A 309 -6.81 18.58 18.79
CA GLY A 309 -6.36 18.59 20.19
C GLY A 309 -7.03 17.50 21.05
N ALA A 310 -8.32 17.27 20.82
CA ALA A 310 -9.16 16.29 21.53
C ALA A 310 -9.13 14.86 20.94
N SER A 311 -8.33 14.60 19.91
CA SER A 311 -8.38 13.33 19.16
C SER A 311 -6.99 12.72 19.02
N CYS A 312 -6.90 11.39 19.02
CA CYS A 312 -5.68 10.67 18.67
C CYS A 312 -6.03 9.32 18.02
N PRO A 313 -6.50 9.31 16.76
CA PRO A 313 -6.70 8.05 16.05
C PRO A 313 -5.36 7.35 15.83
N VAL A 314 -5.31 6.05 16.04
CA VAL A 314 -4.15 5.21 15.77
C VAL A 314 -4.55 4.09 14.82
N GLY A 315 -3.88 4.00 13.68
CA GLY A 315 -4.09 2.97 12.67
C GLY A 315 -2.99 1.92 12.74
N MET A 316 -3.35 0.65 12.60
CA MET A 316 -2.42 -0.46 12.41
C MET A 316 -2.86 -1.26 11.17
N ALA A 317 -1.92 -1.61 10.30
CA ALA A 317 -2.16 -2.52 9.19
C ALA A 317 -0.90 -3.32 8.84
N VAL A 318 -1.05 -4.33 7.99
CA VAL A 318 0.07 -5.13 7.48
C VAL A 318 0.00 -5.31 5.97
N SER A 319 1.15 -5.40 5.31
CA SER A 319 1.29 -6.15 4.05
C SER A 319 1.68 -7.59 4.41
N CYS A 320 1.02 -8.57 3.78
CA CYS A 320 1.28 -9.99 3.98
C CYS A 320 2.41 -10.49 3.07
N SER A 321 2.69 -11.80 3.09
CA SER A 321 3.62 -12.44 2.13
C SER A 321 3.26 -12.21 0.66
N ALA A 322 1.97 -12.02 0.34
CA ALA A 322 1.56 -11.55 -0.98
C ALA A 322 1.68 -10.02 -1.05
N ASP A 323 2.91 -9.50 -1.00
CA ASP A 323 3.25 -8.07 -0.98
C ASP A 323 3.07 -7.40 -2.35
N ARG A 324 1.81 -7.17 -2.71
CA ARG A 324 1.37 -6.84 -4.07
C ARG A 324 1.00 -5.36 -4.23
N ASN A 325 1.97 -4.56 -4.65
CA ASN A 325 1.75 -3.17 -5.08
C ASN A 325 2.72 -2.74 -6.21
N ILE A 326 2.26 -1.88 -7.11
CA ILE A 326 3.03 -1.32 -8.23
C ILE A 326 2.74 0.18 -8.37
N LYS A 327 3.81 0.98 -8.48
CA LYS A 327 3.71 2.37 -8.92
C LYS A 327 3.71 2.42 -10.45
N ALA A 328 2.86 3.27 -11.02
CA ALA A 328 2.83 3.53 -12.45
C ALA A 328 2.59 5.02 -12.71
N LYS A 329 2.90 5.49 -13.92
CA LYS A 329 2.62 6.87 -14.32
C LYS A 329 2.42 7.01 -15.83
N ILE A 330 1.64 8.02 -16.21
CA ILE A 330 1.51 8.56 -17.56
C ILE A 330 2.09 9.98 -17.52
N THR A 331 2.96 10.30 -18.48
CA THR A 331 3.69 11.57 -18.61
C THR A 331 3.86 11.90 -20.08
#